data_AF-A0A7C9UWT8-F1
#
_entry.id   AF-A0A7C9UWT8-F1
#
_cell.length_a   1.000
_cell.length_b   1.000
_cell.length_c   1.000
_cell.angle_alpha   90.00
_cell.angle_beta   90.00
_cell.angle_gamma   90.00
#
_symmetry.space_group_name_H-M   'P 1'
#
loop_
_entity.id
_entity.type
_entity.pdbx_description
1 polymer ?
#
loop_
_entity_poly.entity_id
_entity_poly.type
_entity_poly.pdbx_seq_one_letter_code
_entity_poly.pdbx_strand_id
1 'polypeptide(L)'
;MRTDRIHEIDLACICPLPTEMKWEALRRLKVFVPPHTFRPVRRTLFDIFGVQPNRHISLARTPWPCIDAKIRNLSANASEEGANLCAAEGLHAYASAHSIHGVANQFTRMSLGRGGLSYWSNMVLDIGGVTVVPFLDPRVSGGLTEIGMQFVFSVMDLRVRQLDVDFYDAYMAILRLSPPIDGRRHVQPYFDTGTELFSQDQLKAMVRETYDIWRLVLQERADERREKPRKATSQIELPFDVRSPARKAS
;
A
#
# COMPACT_ATOMS: atom_id res chain seq x y z
N MET A 1 -12.40 13.36 -11.85
CA MET A 1 -11.03 12.80 -11.97
C MET A 1 -10.55 12.38 -10.59
N ARG A 2 -10.27 11.09 -10.40
CA ARG A 2 -9.88 10.49 -9.09
C ARG A 2 -8.44 9.95 -9.13
N THR A 3 -7.68 10.32 -10.16
CA THR A 3 -6.46 9.65 -10.66
C THR A 3 -5.14 10.37 -10.34
N ASP A 4 -5.17 11.45 -9.54
CA ASP A 4 -3.97 12.26 -9.26
C ASP A 4 -3.15 11.74 -8.07
N ARG A 5 -3.65 10.73 -7.35
CA ARG A 5 -3.01 10.24 -6.13
C ARG A 5 -2.10 9.04 -6.40
N ILE A 6 -0.81 9.24 -6.16
CA ILE A 6 0.19 8.17 -6.07
C ILE A 6 -0.09 7.33 -4.82
N HIS A 7 0.00 6.00 -4.92
CA HIS A 7 -0.21 5.10 -3.80
C HIS A 7 0.94 5.23 -2.78
N GLU A 8 0.64 5.08 -1.48
CA GLU A 8 1.56 5.47 -0.38
C GLU A 8 2.95 4.82 -0.46
N ILE A 9 3.03 3.51 -0.75
CA ILE A 9 4.32 2.81 -0.91
C ILE A 9 5.07 3.30 -2.15
N ASP A 10 4.40 3.53 -3.28
CA ASP A 10 5.05 4.06 -4.48
C ASP A 10 5.56 5.48 -4.24
N LEU A 11 4.78 6.30 -3.53
CA LEU A 11 5.18 7.64 -3.13
C LEU A 11 6.43 7.60 -2.25
N ALA A 12 6.49 6.69 -1.26
CA ALA A 12 7.66 6.53 -0.41
C ALA A 12 8.91 6.10 -1.18
N CYS A 13 8.77 5.24 -2.20
CA CYS A 13 9.89 4.83 -3.04
C CYS A 13 10.35 5.91 -4.02
N ILE A 14 9.46 6.80 -4.47
CA ILE A 14 9.76 7.82 -5.50
C ILE A 14 10.22 9.13 -4.88
N CYS A 15 9.59 9.58 -3.78
CA CYS A 15 9.86 10.88 -3.17
C CYS A 15 11.33 11.17 -2.84
N PRO A 16 12.10 10.23 -2.30
CA PRO A 16 13.48 10.52 -1.90
C PRO A 16 14.49 10.34 -3.06
N LEU A 17 14.04 9.94 -4.25
CA LEU A 17 14.94 9.80 -5.41
C LEU A 17 15.43 11.19 -5.90
N PRO A 18 16.58 11.26 -6.59
CA PRO A 18 16.97 12.45 -7.34
C PRO A 18 15.94 12.84 -8.41
N THR A 19 15.85 14.14 -8.74
CA THR A 19 14.87 14.72 -9.67
C THR A 19 14.72 13.96 -10.98
N GLU A 20 15.82 13.63 -11.67
CA GLU A 20 15.80 12.89 -12.93
C GLU A 20 15.19 11.49 -12.77
N MET A 21 15.55 10.79 -11.69
CA MET A 21 15.00 9.47 -11.39
C MET A 21 13.52 9.54 -11.00
N LYS A 22 13.06 10.64 -10.38
CA LYS A 22 11.63 10.88 -10.14
C LYS A 22 10.87 10.98 -11.46
N TRP A 23 11.38 11.76 -12.41
CA TRP A 23 10.77 11.88 -13.74
C TRP A 23 10.63 10.53 -14.43
N GLU A 24 11.70 9.73 -14.45
CA GLU A 24 11.66 8.39 -15.03
C GLU A 24 10.64 7.48 -14.33
N ALA A 25 10.67 7.44 -13.00
CA ALA A 25 9.78 6.60 -12.20
C ALA A 25 8.31 6.99 -12.41
N LEU A 26 7.99 8.29 -12.38
CA LEU A 26 6.63 8.80 -12.57
C LEU A 26 6.12 8.58 -13.99
N ARG A 27 6.96 8.76 -15.02
CA ARG A 27 6.59 8.44 -16.41
C ARG A 27 6.30 6.96 -16.61
N ARG A 28 7.04 6.08 -15.93
CA ARG A 28 6.79 4.62 -15.93
C ARG A 28 5.61 4.20 -15.06
N LEU A 29 5.23 5.02 -14.08
CA LEU A 29 4.15 4.71 -13.14
C LEU A 29 2.82 4.58 -13.89
N LYS A 30 2.39 3.33 -14.14
CA LYS A 30 1.08 3.06 -14.70
C LYS A 30 0.04 3.47 -13.66
N VAL A 31 -1.01 4.17 -14.09
CA VAL A 31 -2.22 4.34 -13.29
C VAL A 31 -2.90 2.97 -13.24
N PHE A 32 -2.41 2.11 -12.34
CA PHE A 32 -2.76 0.72 -12.23
C PHE A 32 -3.74 0.52 -11.08
N VAL A 33 -4.86 -0.15 -11.37
CA VAL A 33 -5.73 -0.69 -10.32
C VAL A 33 -5.21 -2.10 -10.03
N PRO A 34 -4.64 -2.38 -8.84
CA PRO A 34 -4.12 -3.69 -8.53
C PRO A 34 -5.22 -4.76 -8.57
N PRO A 35 -4.91 -5.99 -9.04
CA PRO A 35 -5.89 -7.07 -9.21
C PRO A 35 -6.49 -7.54 -7.88
N HIS A 36 -5.77 -7.31 -6.78
CA HIS A 36 -6.24 -7.52 -5.42
C HIS A 36 -5.69 -6.43 -4.50
N THR A 37 -6.40 -6.15 -3.41
CA THR A 37 -5.99 -5.19 -2.39
C THR A 37 -5.66 -5.92 -1.10
N PHE A 38 -4.76 -5.37 -0.30
CA PHE A 38 -4.53 -5.84 1.07
C PHE A 38 -5.47 -5.17 2.08
N ARG A 39 -6.63 -4.67 1.62
CA ARG A 39 -7.64 -4.04 2.48
C ARG A 39 -8.23 -5.04 3.50
N PRO A 40 -8.57 -6.30 3.13
CA PRO A 40 -9.04 -7.28 4.10
C PRO A 40 -8.08 -7.47 5.28
N VAL A 41 -6.80 -7.75 5.01
CA VAL A 41 -5.75 -7.88 6.06
C VAL A 41 -5.62 -6.60 6.88
N ARG A 42 -5.55 -5.43 6.23
CA ARG A 42 -5.43 -4.15 6.94
C ARG A 42 -6.57 -3.90 7.92
N ARG A 43 -7.78 -4.39 7.61
CA ARG A 43 -8.97 -4.27 8.47
C ARG A 43 -9.01 -5.28 9.62
N THR A 44 -8.20 -6.34 9.55
CA THR A 44 -8.13 -7.38 10.59
C THR A 44 -6.84 -7.32 11.40
N LEU A 45 -5.98 -6.31 11.19
CA LEU A 45 -4.73 -6.15 11.93
C LEU A 45 -4.92 -6.15 13.45
N PHE A 46 -6.00 -5.54 13.94
CA PHE A 46 -6.28 -5.51 15.38
C PHE A 46 -6.55 -6.91 15.93
N ASP A 47 -7.30 -7.73 15.19
CA ASP A 47 -7.56 -9.11 15.55
C ASP A 47 -6.26 -9.95 15.51
N ILE A 48 -5.46 -9.77 14.45
CA ILE A 48 -4.19 -10.47 14.23
C ILE A 48 -3.19 -10.22 15.36
N PHE A 49 -3.01 -8.96 15.74
CA PHE A 49 -2.06 -8.55 16.78
C PHE A 49 -2.67 -8.54 18.19
N GLY A 50 -3.91 -9.00 18.36
CA GLY A 50 -4.57 -9.03 19.68
C GLY A 50 -4.65 -7.65 20.33
N VAL A 51 -4.92 -6.62 19.53
CA VAL A 51 -4.93 -5.22 19.94
C VAL A 51 -6.06 -4.98 20.93
N GLN A 52 -5.69 -4.49 22.11
CA GLN A 52 -6.60 -4.11 23.17
C GLN A 52 -7.12 -2.67 22.97
N PRO A 53 -8.35 -2.34 23.38
CA PRO A 53 -8.89 -0.99 23.23
C PRO A 53 -8.15 0.04 24.10
N ASN A 54 -7.60 -0.40 25.24
CA ASN A 54 -6.77 0.41 26.14
C ASN A 54 -5.91 -0.52 27.01
N ARG A 55 -5.00 0.05 27.82
CA ARG A 55 -4.08 -0.70 28.69
C ARG A 55 -4.73 -1.33 29.92
N HIS A 56 -5.97 -0.98 30.26
CA HIS A 56 -6.64 -1.39 31.49
C HIS A 56 -7.56 -2.61 31.31
N ILE A 57 -7.89 -2.96 30.06
CA ILE A 57 -8.79 -4.06 29.73
C ILE A 57 -8.00 -5.11 28.96
N SER A 58 -8.04 -6.35 29.43
CA SER A 58 -7.45 -7.50 28.74
C SER A 58 -8.56 -8.40 28.19
N LEU A 59 -8.70 -8.40 26.88
CA LEU A 59 -9.57 -9.30 26.12
C LEU A 59 -8.77 -10.48 25.60
N ALA A 60 -9.42 -11.65 25.54
CA ALA A 60 -8.86 -12.82 24.89
C ALA A 60 -8.53 -12.52 23.42
N ARG A 61 -7.41 -13.06 22.92
CA ARG A 61 -7.04 -12.92 21.50
C ARG A 61 -8.12 -13.54 20.61
N THR A 62 -8.38 -12.89 19.48
CA THR A 62 -9.30 -13.41 18.47
C THR A 62 -8.76 -14.75 17.92
N PRO A 63 -9.52 -15.85 18.02
CA PRO A 63 -9.11 -17.14 17.47
C PRO A 63 -8.92 -17.06 15.94
N TRP A 64 -7.92 -17.79 15.41
CA TRP A 64 -7.63 -17.81 13.98
C TRP A 64 -8.85 -18.07 13.08
N PRO A 65 -9.76 -19.04 13.38
CA PRO A 65 -10.95 -19.27 12.55
C PRO A 65 -11.84 -18.04 12.38
N CYS A 66 -11.91 -17.16 13.39
CA CYS A 66 -12.67 -15.92 13.31
C CYS A 66 -11.98 -14.88 12.40
N ILE A 67 -10.64 -14.81 12.45
CA ILE A 67 -9.84 -13.95 11.57
C ILE A 67 -9.96 -14.40 10.12
N ASP A 68 -9.80 -15.70 9.87
CA ASP A 68 -9.93 -16.32 8.54
C ASP A 68 -11.31 -16.01 7.94
N ALA A 69 -12.39 -16.32 8.66
CA ALA A 69 -13.76 -16.05 8.19
C ALA A 69 -13.99 -14.56 7.88
N LYS A 70 -13.46 -13.65 8.70
CA LYS A 70 -13.57 -12.21 8.48
C LYS A 70 -12.82 -11.76 7.22
N ILE A 71 -11.64 -12.32 6.94
CA ILE A 71 -10.87 -12.03 5.72
C ILE A 71 -11.61 -12.54 4.48
N ARG A 72 -12.15 -13.76 4.51
CA ARG A 72 -12.95 -14.31 3.40
C ARG A 72 -14.15 -13.42 3.09
N ASN A 73 -14.91 -13.05 4.12
CA ASN A 73 -16.07 -12.16 3.99
C ASN A 73 -15.73 -10.76 3.45
N LEU A 74 -14.51 -10.26 3.68
CA LEU A 74 -14.06 -8.95 3.21
C LEU A 74 -13.45 -8.99 1.80
N SER A 75 -13.10 -10.17 1.30
CA SER A 75 -12.42 -10.33 0.02
C SER A 75 -13.43 -10.35 -1.13
N ALA A 76 -13.11 -9.68 -2.23
CA ALA A 76 -14.00 -9.56 -3.38
C ALA A 76 -13.98 -10.78 -4.30
N ASN A 77 -12.91 -11.57 -4.29
CA ASN A 77 -12.73 -12.75 -5.12
C ASN A 77 -11.68 -13.71 -4.51
N ALA A 78 -11.62 -14.94 -5.04
CA ALA A 78 -10.75 -16.00 -4.54
C ALA A 78 -9.24 -15.66 -4.61
N SER A 79 -8.81 -14.86 -5.60
CA SER A 79 -7.40 -14.45 -5.71
C SER A 79 -7.04 -13.44 -4.61
N GLU A 80 -7.91 -12.45 -4.36
CA GLU A 80 -7.74 -11.51 -3.24
C GLU A 80 -7.79 -12.24 -1.90
N GLU A 81 -8.72 -13.18 -1.74
CA GLU A 81 -8.84 -14.02 -0.55
C GLU A 81 -7.55 -14.79 -0.27
N GLY A 82 -7.03 -15.54 -1.24
CA GLY A 82 -5.80 -16.31 -1.08
C GLY A 82 -4.59 -15.44 -0.72
N ALA A 83 -4.44 -14.29 -1.39
CA ALA A 83 -3.34 -13.36 -1.10
C ALA A 83 -3.45 -12.74 0.31
N ASN A 84 -4.66 -12.39 0.75
CA ASN A 84 -4.89 -11.81 2.06
C ASN A 84 -4.78 -12.85 3.19
N LEU A 85 -5.30 -14.07 3.01
CA LEU A 85 -5.15 -15.13 3.99
C LEU A 85 -3.68 -15.50 4.20
N CYS A 86 -2.93 -15.71 3.11
CA CYS A 86 -1.50 -16.00 3.18
C CYS A 86 -0.70 -14.90 3.90
N ALA A 87 -1.06 -13.63 3.70
CA ALA A 87 -0.47 -12.51 4.42
C ALA A 87 -0.87 -12.47 5.91
N ALA A 88 -2.14 -12.69 6.22
CA ALA A 88 -2.64 -12.70 7.60
C ALA A 88 -2.08 -13.88 8.41
N GLU A 89 -1.93 -15.05 7.81
CA GLU A 89 -1.31 -16.22 8.44
C GLU A 89 0.13 -15.90 8.87
N GLY A 90 0.91 -15.29 7.98
CA GLY A 90 2.26 -14.85 8.28
C GLY A 90 2.33 -13.86 9.45
N LEU A 91 1.45 -12.86 9.43
CA LEU A 91 1.36 -11.87 10.51
C LEU A 91 0.91 -12.49 11.84
N HIS A 92 -0.08 -13.38 11.81
CA HIS A 92 -0.61 -14.06 12.99
C HIS A 92 0.42 -15.03 13.60
N ALA A 93 1.11 -15.79 12.76
CA ALA A 93 2.20 -16.66 13.18
C ALA A 93 3.34 -15.85 13.81
N TYR A 94 3.74 -14.74 13.19
CA TYR A 94 4.75 -13.84 13.74
C TYR A 94 4.32 -13.26 15.09
N ALA A 95 3.08 -12.77 15.20
CA ALA A 95 2.53 -12.23 16.44
C ALA A 95 2.41 -13.26 17.55
N SER A 96 2.13 -14.51 17.21
CA SER A 96 2.07 -15.62 18.19
C SER A 96 3.47 -16.02 18.65
N ALA A 97 4.41 -16.19 17.72
CA ALA A 97 5.78 -16.64 18.02
C ALA A 97 6.55 -15.65 18.92
N HIS A 98 6.28 -14.35 18.77
CA HIS A 98 6.95 -13.30 19.55
C HIS A 98 6.11 -12.79 20.72
N SER A 99 4.98 -13.45 21.03
CA SER A 99 4.03 -13.02 22.08
C SER A 99 3.67 -11.54 21.97
N ILE A 100 3.42 -11.07 20.74
CA ILE A 100 3.11 -9.66 20.49
C ILE A 100 1.74 -9.33 21.06
N HIS A 101 1.69 -8.22 21.79
CA HIS A 101 0.47 -7.61 22.29
C HIS A 101 0.35 -6.20 21.72
N GLY A 102 -0.87 -5.76 21.44
CA GLY A 102 -1.11 -4.42 20.92
C GLY A 102 -2.07 -3.62 21.79
N VAL A 103 -1.97 -2.30 21.70
CA VAL A 103 -2.96 -1.37 22.23
C VAL A 103 -3.36 -0.41 21.11
N ALA A 104 -4.66 -0.17 20.99
CA ALA A 104 -5.20 0.76 19.99
C ALA A 104 -4.69 2.17 20.30
N ASN A 105 -4.18 2.85 19.27
CA ASN A 105 -3.74 4.23 19.41
C ASN A 105 -4.08 5.01 18.15
N GLN A 106 -4.70 6.18 18.29
CA GLN A 106 -5.06 7.00 17.14
C GLN A 106 -3.96 8.00 16.81
N PHE A 107 -3.22 7.70 15.74
CA PHE A 107 -2.32 8.65 15.13
C PHE A 107 -3.04 9.38 14.00
N THR A 108 -2.81 10.68 13.94
CA THR A 108 -3.55 11.59 13.08
C THR A 108 -2.71 11.84 11.82
N ARG A 109 -3.33 11.90 10.62
CA ARG A 109 -2.58 11.94 9.33
C ARG A 109 -1.64 13.14 9.26
N MET A 110 -0.45 12.95 8.70
CA MET A 110 0.49 14.03 8.48
C MET A 110 0.09 14.79 7.21
N SER A 111 -0.14 16.10 7.31
CA SER A 111 -0.38 16.94 6.13
C SER A 111 0.96 17.34 5.50
N LEU A 112 1.27 16.79 4.33
CA LEU A 112 2.44 17.17 3.54
C LEU A 112 1.94 17.62 2.15
N GLY A 113 1.55 18.89 2.04
CA GLY A 113 1.04 19.47 0.80
C GLY A 113 -0.38 19.01 0.46
N ARG A 114 -0.61 18.53 -0.78
CA ARG A 114 -1.95 18.24 -1.33
C ARG A 114 -2.58 16.92 -0.85
N GLY A 115 -1.99 16.23 0.11
CA GLY A 115 -2.54 14.98 0.65
C GLY A 115 -2.03 14.66 2.05
N GLY A 116 -2.84 13.94 2.82
CA GLY A 116 -2.43 13.40 4.10
C GLY A 116 -1.69 12.08 3.93
N LEU A 117 -0.47 11.95 4.47
CA LEU A 117 0.28 10.70 4.52
C LEU A 117 0.01 9.97 5.84
N SER A 118 0.03 8.63 5.78
CA SER A 118 -0.13 7.75 6.92
C SER A 118 0.72 6.51 6.69
N TYR A 119 1.88 6.45 7.35
CA TYR A 119 2.77 5.29 7.29
C TYR A 119 2.83 4.59 8.64
N TRP A 120 1.67 4.33 9.22
CA TRP A 120 1.53 3.61 10.48
C TRP A 120 0.17 2.94 10.51
N SER A 121 0.06 1.94 11.36
CA SER A 121 -1.23 1.41 11.80
C SER A 121 -1.66 2.13 13.07
N ASN A 122 -2.97 2.29 13.30
CA ASN A 122 -3.50 2.93 14.51
C ASN A 122 -3.41 2.01 15.74
N MET A 123 -2.21 1.49 16.00
CA MET A 123 -1.91 0.60 17.10
C MET A 123 -0.44 0.77 17.48
N VAL A 124 -0.15 0.44 18.72
CA VAL A 124 1.18 0.33 19.30
C VAL A 124 1.35 -1.11 19.73
N LEU A 125 2.49 -1.71 19.42
CA LEU A 125 2.79 -3.10 19.72
C LEU A 125 3.89 -3.18 20.78
N ASP A 126 3.78 -4.14 21.69
CA ASP A 126 4.91 -4.65 22.45
C ASP A 126 5.54 -5.80 21.67
N ILE A 127 6.81 -5.66 21.29
CA ILE A 127 7.57 -6.70 20.61
C ILE A 127 8.86 -6.92 21.39
N GLY A 128 8.91 -7.99 22.21
CA GLY A 128 10.10 -8.27 23.02
C GLY A 128 10.35 -7.22 24.10
N GLY A 129 9.29 -6.64 24.68
CA GLY A 129 9.39 -5.64 25.77
C GLY A 129 9.70 -4.23 25.30
N VAL A 130 9.78 -3.97 23.99
CA VAL A 130 9.92 -2.62 23.44
C VAL A 130 8.62 -2.15 22.78
N THR A 131 8.34 -0.87 22.93
CA THR A 131 7.20 -0.20 22.30
C THR A 131 7.50 0.06 20.83
N VAL A 132 6.64 -0.44 19.95
CA VAL A 132 6.81 -0.40 18.49
C VAL A 132 5.57 0.17 17.82
N VAL A 133 5.75 1.11 16.91
CA VAL A 133 4.69 1.59 16.02
C VAL A 133 4.88 0.98 14.62
N PRO A 134 3.97 0.11 14.14
CA PRO A 134 4.20 -0.65 12.92
C PRO A 134 3.56 -0.02 11.66
N PHE A 135 4.24 -0.15 10.54
CA PHE A 135 3.70 0.00 9.18
C PHE A 135 3.76 -1.33 8.43
N LEU A 136 2.66 -1.73 7.79
CA LEU A 136 2.63 -2.96 7.00
C LEU A 136 2.97 -2.69 5.53
N ASP A 137 4.02 -3.33 5.04
CA ASP A 137 4.31 -3.47 3.61
C ASP A 137 3.98 -4.91 3.14
N PRO A 138 2.77 -5.13 2.61
CA PRO A 138 2.34 -6.46 2.22
C PRO A 138 2.80 -6.86 0.81
N ARG A 139 3.50 -5.99 0.07
CA ARG A 139 3.84 -6.25 -1.34
C ARG A 139 4.92 -7.33 -1.44
N VAL A 140 4.72 -8.27 -2.37
CA VAL A 140 5.72 -9.32 -2.69
C VAL A 140 6.80 -8.75 -3.63
N SER A 141 6.39 -7.94 -4.60
CA SER A 141 7.26 -7.25 -5.54
C SER A 141 6.96 -5.75 -5.53
N GLY A 142 7.99 -4.92 -5.75
CA GLY A 142 7.83 -3.46 -5.69
C GLY A 142 7.40 -2.94 -4.31
N GLY A 143 7.87 -3.61 -3.24
CA GLY A 143 7.79 -3.10 -1.87
C GLY A 143 8.75 -1.92 -1.65
N LEU A 144 8.87 -1.48 -0.40
CA LEU A 144 9.74 -0.35 -0.06
C LEU A 144 11.21 -0.64 -0.41
N THR A 145 11.89 0.30 -1.04
CA THR A 145 13.36 0.28 -1.15
C THR A 145 13.99 0.70 0.17
N GLU A 146 15.31 0.58 0.32
CA GLU A 146 16.02 1.08 1.51
C GLU A 146 15.76 2.58 1.74
N ILE A 147 15.94 3.40 0.71
CA ILE A 147 15.63 4.84 0.76
C ILE A 147 14.12 5.10 0.98
N GLY A 148 13.25 4.21 0.48
CA GLY A 148 11.82 4.26 0.76
C GLY A 148 11.47 3.97 2.22
N MET A 149 12.19 3.04 2.85
CA MET A 149 12.08 2.77 4.29
C MET A 149 12.58 3.97 5.10
N GLN A 150 13.72 4.56 4.72
CA GLN A 150 14.23 5.81 5.31
C GLN A 150 13.18 6.92 5.27
N PHE A 151 12.53 7.13 4.12
CA PHE A 151 11.45 8.10 3.97
C PHE A 151 10.26 7.78 4.90
N VAL A 152 9.83 6.51 4.96
CA VAL A 152 8.74 6.08 5.85
C VAL A 152 9.08 6.32 7.31
N PHE A 153 10.25 5.89 7.77
CA PHE A 153 10.70 6.11 9.15
C PHE A 153 10.77 7.59 9.50
N SER A 154 11.25 8.43 8.58
CA SER A 154 11.29 9.89 8.78
C SER A 154 9.89 10.49 8.97
N VAL A 155 8.91 10.03 8.19
CA VAL A 155 7.52 10.49 8.34
C VAL A 155 6.90 9.97 9.65
N MET A 156 7.19 8.74 10.04
CA MET A 156 6.73 8.17 11.30
C MET A 156 7.32 8.92 12.50
N ASP A 157 8.63 9.16 12.50
CA ASP A 157 9.34 9.92 13.54
C ASP A 157 8.72 11.29 13.78
N LEU A 158 8.57 12.08 12.70
CA LEU A 158 7.97 13.41 12.76
C LEU A 158 6.54 13.39 13.31
N ARG A 159 5.75 12.36 13.00
CA ARG A 159 4.33 12.33 13.38
C ARG A 159 4.07 11.67 14.73
N VAL A 160 4.89 10.69 15.08
CA VAL A 160 4.70 9.86 16.27
C VAL A 160 5.57 10.38 17.39
N ARG A 161 6.91 10.33 17.25
CA ARG A 161 7.84 10.69 18.32
C ARG A 161 7.90 12.18 18.61
N GLN A 162 7.93 13.00 17.57
CA GLN A 162 8.15 14.44 17.75
C GLN A 162 6.90 15.19 18.22
N LEU A 163 5.71 14.60 18.08
CA LEU A 163 4.44 15.25 18.43
C LEU A 163 3.83 14.75 19.73
N ASP A 164 4.23 13.57 20.18
CA ASP A 164 3.68 12.95 21.37
C ASP A 164 4.81 12.37 22.22
N VAL A 165 5.00 12.99 23.39
CA VAL A 165 6.08 12.65 24.33
C VAL A 165 5.98 11.21 24.83
N ASP A 166 4.77 10.64 24.87
CA ASP A 166 4.55 9.25 25.31
C ASP A 166 5.19 8.23 24.36
N PHE A 167 5.53 8.65 23.14
CA PHE A 167 6.17 7.82 22.12
C PHE A 167 7.61 8.21 21.81
N TYR A 168 8.23 9.10 22.60
CA TYR A 168 9.60 9.55 22.35
C TYR A 168 10.60 8.39 22.20
N ASP A 169 10.48 7.36 23.04
CA ASP A 169 11.35 6.16 23.03
C ASP A 169 10.78 5.00 22.18
N ALA A 170 9.69 5.22 21.45
CA ALA A 170 9.10 4.17 20.63
C ALA A 170 9.95 3.89 19.38
N TYR A 171 10.11 2.61 19.06
CA TYR A 171 10.71 2.18 17.80
C TYR A 171 9.68 2.24 16.68
N MET A 172 10.13 2.67 15.49
CA MET A 172 9.30 2.58 14.29
C MET A 172 9.65 1.28 13.58
N ALA A 173 8.64 0.51 13.17
CA ALA A 173 8.86 -0.74 12.46
C ALA A 173 8.12 -0.79 11.14
N ILE A 174 8.80 -1.29 10.11
CA ILE A 174 8.17 -1.70 8.85
C ILE A 174 8.11 -3.23 8.86
N LEU A 175 6.90 -3.76 8.92
CA LEU A 175 6.63 -5.19 8.82
C LEU A 175 6.48 -5.54 7.33
N ARG A 176 7.55 -6.04 6.72
CA ARG A 176 7.50 -6.53 5.34
C ARG A 176 7.12 -8.00 5.32
N LEU A 177 6.34 -8.42 4.35
CA LEU A 177 6.05 -9.84 4.14
C LEU A 177 6.91 -10.41 3.01
N SER A 178 7.64 -11.50 3.30
CA SER A 178 8.44 -12.22 2.30
C SER A 178 7.58 -12.73 1.14
N PRO A 179 8.18 -13.08 0.00
CA PRO A 179 7.54 -14.00 -0.94
C PRO A 179 7.09 -15.29 -0.22
N PRO A 180 6.00 -15.92 -0.68
CA PRO A 180 5.54 -17.17 -0.08
C PRO A 180 6.58 -18.28 -0.29
N ILE A 181 6.96 -18.94 0.79
CA ILE A 181 7.78 -20.16 0.82
C ILE A 181 6.88 -21.25 1.39
N ASP A 182 6.68 -22.35 0.65
CA ASP A 182 5.75 -23.43 1.01
C ASP A 182 4.33 -22.95 1.34
N GLY A 183 3.85 -21.97 0.56
CA GLY A 183 2.51 -21.40 0.73
C GLY A 183 2.37 -20.41 1.89
N ARG A 184 3.45 -20.12 2.63
CA ARG A 184 3.45 -19.23 3.80
C ARG A 184 4.32 -18.03 3.58
N ARG A 185 3.88 -16.86 4.07
CA ARG A 185 4.70 -15.65 4.10
C ARG A 185 5.28 -15.46 5.48
N HIS A 186 6.53 -15.03 5.55
CA HIS A 186 7.19 -14.68 6.80
C HIS A 186 7.24 -13.16 6.95
N VAL A 187 7.08 -12.69 8.19
CA VAL A 187 7.28 -11.28 8.51
C VAL A 187 8.78 -11.03 8.67
N GLN A 188 9.27 -10.04 7.94
CA GLN A 188 10.61 -9.48 8.10
C GLN A 188 10.45 -8.07 8.68
N PRO A 189 10.68 -7.90 10.00
CA PRO A 189 10.64 -6.59 10.62
C PRO A 189 11.92 -5.80 10.27
N TYR A 190 11.74 -4.53 9.92
CA TYR A 190 12.81 -3.54 9.82
C TYR A 190 12.54 -2.46 10.86
N PHE A 191 13.54 -2.08 11.63
CA PHE A 191 13.45 -1.03 12.64
C PHE A 191 14.22 0.21 12.18
N ASP A 192 13.87 1.38 12.70
CA ASP A 192 14.53 2.66 12.37
C ASP A 192 15.91 2.84 13.04
N THR A 193 16.40 1.83 13.77
CA THR A 193 17.68 1.88 14.46
C THR A 193 18.84 2.12 13.50
N GLY A 194 19.64 3.15 13.76
CA GLY A 194 20.79 3.51 12.93
C GLY A 194 20.42 4.12 11.56
N THR A 195 19.14 4.42 11.32
CA THR A 195 18.71 5.06 10.07
C THR A 195 18.80 6.58 10.21
N GLU A 196 19.53 7.24 9.31
CA GLU A 196 19.51 8.71 9.22
C GLU A 196 18.13 9.17 8.74
N LEU A 197 17.49 10.09 9.45
CA LEU A 197 16.12 10.53 9.13
C LEU A 197 16.13 11.87 8.40
N PHE A 198 15.25 12.01 7.41
CA PHE A 198 15.00 13.27 6.75
C PHE A 198 14.26 14.23 7.68
N SER A 199 14.73 15.48 7.70
CA SER A 199 14.04 16.58 8.37
C SER A 199 12.68 16.87 7.75
N GLN A 200 11.83 17.59 8.50
CA GLN A 200 10.51 18.01 8.03
C GLN A 200 10.58 18.80 6.71
N ASP A 201 11.57 19.67 6.55
CA ASP A 201 11.70 20.50 5.35
C ASP A 201 12.17 19.69 4.14
N GLN A 202 13.09 18.73 4.34
CA GLN A 202 13.46 17.76 3.30
C GLN A 202 12.24 16.95 2.85
N LEU A 203 11.45 16.41 3.78
CA LEU A 203 10.24 15.65 3.44
C LEU A 203 9.20 16.50 2.69
N LYS A 204 8.95 17.74 3.13
CA LYS A 204 8.05 18.68 2.43
C LYS A 204 8.55 18.96 1.01
N ALA A 205 9.84 19.24 0.84
CA ALA A 205 10.44 19.52 -0.46
C ALA A 205 10.31 18.31 -1.40
N MET A 206 10.69 17.11 -0.91
CA MET A 206 10.59 15.86 -1.66
C MET A 206 9.16 15.57 -2.14
N VAL A 207 8.17 15.69 -1.25
CA VAL A 207 6.76 15.43 -1.57
C VAL A 207 6.24 16.47 -2.56
N ARG A 208 6.54 17.75 -2.35
CA ARG A 208 6.11 18.84 -3.23
C ARG A 208 6.64 18.63 -4.65
N GLU A 209 7.95 18.44 -4.77
CA GLU A 209 8.61 18.21 -6.06
C GLU A 209 8.01 17.01 -6.80
N THR A 210 7.83 15.88 -6.12
CA THR A 210 7.24 14.67 -6.72
C THR A 210 5.84 14.94 -7.28
N TYR A 211 5.00 15.66 -6.55
CA TYR A 211 3.65 15.98 -7.02
C TYR A 211 3.63 17.05 -8.12
N ASP A 212 4.56 17.99 -8.12
CA ASP A 212 4.69 18.98 -9.19
C ASP A 212 5.13 18.29 -10.50
N ILE A 213 6.11 17.37 -10.45
CA ILE A 213 6.48 16.51 -11.58
C ILE A 213 5.30 15.64 -12.03
N TRP A 214 4.59 15.02 -11.09
CA TRP A 214 3.48 14.12 -11.42
C TRP A 214 2.36 14.83 -12.19
N ARG A 215 2.06 16.10 -11.86
CA ARG A 215 1.10 16.90 -12.63
C ARG A 215 1.54 17.10 -14.08
N LEU A 216 2.83 17.39 -14.29
CA LEU A 216 3.37 17.54 -15.64
C LEU A 216 3.27 16.23 -16.42
N VAL A 217 3.63 15.10 -15.82
CA VAL A 217 3.48 13.77 -16.45
C VAL A 217 2.01 13.45 -16.77
N LEU A 218 1.07 13.80 -15.89
CA LEU A 218 -0.36 13.61 -16.17
C LEU A 218 -0.85 14.51 -17.31
N GLN A 219 -0.32 15.73 -17.43
CA GLN A 219 -0.62 16.65 -18.52
C GLN A 219 -0.06 16.10 -19.85
N GLU A 220 1.21 15.69 -19.90
CA GLU A 220 1.85 15.03 -21.06
C GLU A 220 0.96 13.87 -21.56
N ARG A 221 0.54 12.98 -20.65
CA ARG A 221 -0.33 11.84 -20.97
C ARG A 221 -1.72 12.24 -21.47
N ALA A 222 -2.26 13.36 -21.00
CA ALA A 222 -3.57 13.83 -21.44
C ALA A 222 -3.50 14.39 -22.85
N ASP A 223 -2.43 15.12 -23.18
CA ASP A 223 -2.21 15.71 -24.49
C ASP A 223 -1.92 14.63 -25.54
N GLU A 224 -1.09 13.64 -25.23
CA GLU A 224 -0.86 12.46 -26.10
C GLU A 224 -2.16 11.70 -26.44
N ARG A 225 -3.11 11.64 -25.50
CA ARG A 225 -4.42 10.99 -25.72
C ARG A 225 -5.35 11.83 -26.61
N ARG A 226 -5.21 13.15 -26.59
CA ARG A 226 -5.98 14.08 -27.44
C ARG A 226 -5.44 14.10 -28.86
N GLU A 227 -4.12 14.01 -29.03
CA GLU A 227 -3.45 14.03 -30.33
C GLU A 227 -3.58 12.73 -31.12
N LYS A 228 -3.87 11.59 -30.48
CA LYS A 228 -4.18 10.34 -31.19
C LYS A 228 -5.61 10.38 -31.75
N PRO A 229 -5.84 10.54 -33.07
CA PRO A 229 -7.17 10.36 -33.62
C PRO A 229 -7.64 8.94 -33.31
N ARG A 230 -8.88 8.81 -32.81
CA ARG A 230 -9.60 7.53 -32.80
C ARG A 230 -9.49 6.98 -34.22
N LYS A 231 -8.70 5.91 -34.43
CA LYS A 231 -8.79 5.14 -35.67
C LYS A 231 -10.25 4.77 -35.81
N ALA A 232 -10.94 5.46 -36.70
CA ALA A 232 -12.30 5.20 -37.06
C ALA A 232 -12.37 3.74 -37.48
N THR A 233 -13.32 3.02 -36.91
CA THR A 233 -13.80 1.75 -37.44
C THR A 233 -14.35 2.02 -38.83
N SER A 234 -13.46 2.04 -39.84
CA SER A 234 -13.82 2.16 -41.25
C SER A 234 -14.03 0.76 -41.83
N GLN A 235 -15.30 0.50 -42.14
CA GLN A 235 -15.77 -0.24 -43.31
C GLN A 235 -15.43 -1.74 -43.41
N ILE A 236 -16.38 -2.57 -42.96
CA ILE A 236 -16.68 -3.82 -43.68
C ILE A 236 -17.55 -3.39 -44.86
N GLU A 237 -16.93 -3.20 -46.03
CA GLU A 237 -17.68 -3.17 -47.29
C GLU A 237 -18.22 -4.58 -47.54
N LEU A 238 -19.53 -4.75 -47.42
CA LEU A 238 -20.21 -5.92 -47.99
C LEU A 238 -20.37 -5.67 -49.50
N PRO A 239 -19.80 -6.52 -50.38
CA PRO A 239 -20.03 -6.38 -51.80
C PRO A 239 -21.44 -6.86 -52.13
N PHE A 240 -22.33 -5.91 -52.42
CA PHE A 240 -23.54 -6.17 -53.21
C PHE A 240 -23.15 -6.12 -54.69
N ASP A 241 -23.28 -7.24 -55.39
CA ASP A 241 -24.18 -7.40 -56.55
C ASP A 241 -23.85 -8.69 -57.30
N VAL A 242 -24.72 -9.71 -57.22
CA VAL A 242 -24.98 -10.58 -58.38
C VAL A 242 -26.45 -10.94 -58.40
N ARG A 243 -27.10 -10.41 -59.44
CA ARG A 243 -28.43 -10.68 -59.96
C ARG A 243 -28.83 -12.16 -59.95
N SER A 244 -30.11 -12.37 -59.63
CA SER A 244 -30.89 -13.59 -59.84
C SER A 244 -30.88 -14.04 -61.32
N PRO A 245 -31.11 -15.35 -61.60
CA PRO A 245 -32.47 -15.68 -62.03
C PRO A 245 -33.00 -17.03 -61.51
N ALA A 246 -34.34 -17.08 -61.48
CA ALA A 246 -35.20 -18.21 -61.14
C ALA A 246 -35.00 -19.45 -62.04
N ARG A 247 -35.20 -20.66 -61.48
CA ARG A 247 -36.36 -21.55 -61.76
C ARG A 247 -36.19 -22.98 -61.22
N LYS A 248 -37.30 -23.46 -60.65
CA LYS A 248 -37.87 -24.82 -60.64
C LYS A 248 -37.15 -25.93 -59.85
N ALA A 249 -37.86 -26.44 -58.85
CA ALA A 249 -37.94 -27.87 -58.61
C ALA A 249 -39.40 -28.24 -58.35
N SER A 250 -39.84 -29.27 -59.07
CA SER A 250 -41.04 -30.06 -58.82
C SER A 250 -40.94 -30.84 -57.51
#